data_AF-A0A7W9LV12-F1
#
_entry.id   AF-A0A7W9LV12-F1
#
_cell.length_a   1.000
_cell.length_b   1.000
_cell.length_c   1.000
_cell.angle_alpha   90.00
_cell.angle_beta   90.00
_cell.angle_gamma   90.00
#
_symmetry.space_group_name_H-M   'P 1'
#
loop_
_entity.id
_entity.type
_entity.pdbx_description
1 polymer ?
#
loop_
_entity_poly.entity_id
_entity_poly.type
_entity_poly.pdbx_seq_one_letter_code
_entity_poly.pdbx_strand_id
1 'polypeptide(L)'
;MDLPLSVDGTTVDLNVTSNPNLAPGWYMLFAVDANGVPSVAKWVRLQGPQALTATDASAHVHDFAHSPEGRVAGPGKKRTSQKVSPTISGCDRHCGSINVCVPTGFPEQVKKSTADRCKWLKVNDYGRLKVNGRDDPLGLDRAGDGMACGTGGTRTG
;
A
#
# COMPACT_ATOMS: atom_id res chain seq x y z
N MET A 1 -20.86 -16.91 0.58
CA MET A 1 -20.61 -15.91 -0.47
C MET A 1 -21.34 -16.41 -1.69
N ASP A 2 -22.44 -15.76 -2.07
CA ASP A 2 -23.23 -16.13 -3.25
C ASP A 2 -22.75 -15.32 -4.45
N LEU A 3 -22.28 -16.02 -5.48
CA LEU A 3 -21.98 -15.41 -6.77
C LEU A 3 -23.29 -15.32 -7.57
N PRO A 4 -23.63 -14.16 -8.17
CA PRO A 4 -24.79 -14.10 -9.06
C PRO A 4 -24.53 -15.01 -10.27
N LEU A 5 -25.34 -16.06 -10.41
CA LEU A 5 -25.32 -17.01 -11.51
C LEU A 5 -26.35 -16.58 -12.56
N SER A 6 -25.96 -16.55 -13.83
CA SER A 6 -26.91 -16.54 -14.94
C SER A 6 -26.91 -17.93 -15.57
N VAL A 7 -28.09 -18.51 -15.74
CA VAL A 7 -28.27 -19.84 -16.33
C VAL A 7 -28.96 -19.68 -17.67
N ASP A 8 -28.33 -20.17 -18.74
CA ASP A 8 -28.95 -20.31 -20.06
C ASP A 8 -28.94 -21.80 -20.46
N GLY A 9 -30.09 -22.46 -20.30
CA GLY A 9 -30.24 -23.90 -20.58
C GLY A 9 -29.37 -24.77 -19.67
N THR A 10 -28.36 -25.44 -20.25
CA THR A 10 -27.36 -26.25 -19.50
C THR A 10 -26.06 -25.51 -19.23
N THR A 11 -25.95 -24.26 -19.69
CA THR A 11 -24.78 -23.42 -19.54
C THR A 11 -24.96 -22.51 -18.34
N VAL A 12 -24.01 -22.57 -17.41
CA VAL A 12 -23.98 -21.70 -16.22
C VAL A 12 -22.82 -20.73 -16.40
N ASP A 13 -23.14 -19.46 -16.59
CA ASP A 13 -22.15 -18.39 -16.67
C ASP A 13 -21.92 -17.79 -15.29
N LEU A 14 -20.71 -17.96 -14.76
CA LEU A 14 -20.23 -17.29 -13.56
C LEU A 14 -19.59 -15.97 -13.94
N ASN A 15 -20.25 -14.86 -13.65
CA ASN A 15 -19.57 -13.58 -13.62
C ASN A 15 -18.79 -13.47 -12.30
N VAL A 16 -17.53 -13.92 -12.31
CA VAL A 16 -16.61 -13.72 -11.17
C VAL A 16 -16.37 -12.22 -11.06
N THR A 17 -17.14 -11.58 -10.19
CA THR A 17 -16.99 -10.15 -9.91
C THR A 17 -15.53 -9.85 -9.59
N SER A 18 -14.99 -8.75 -10.12
CA SER A 18 -13.63 -8.23 -9.85
C SER A 18 -13.50 -7.73 -8.40
N ASN A 19 -13.97 -8.51 -7.43
CA ASN A 19 -13.92 -8.19 -6.02
C ASN A 19 -12.47 -8.38 -5.55
N PRO A 20 -11.78 -7.31 -5.14
CA PRO A 20 -10.37 -7.35 -4.75
C PRO A 20 -10.10 -8.16 -3.47
N ASN A 21 -11.14 -8.61 -2.76
CA ASN A 21 -11.01 -9.49 -1.59
C ASN A 21 -10.86 -10.98 -1.96
N LEU A 22 -11.01 -11.38 -3.23
CA LEU A 22 -10.70 -12.73 -3.66
C LEU A 22 -9.22 -12.84 -4.05
N ALA A 23 -8.51 -13.73 -3.37
CA ALA A 23 -7.12 -14.02 -3.67
C ALA A 23 -6.98 -14.80 -4.99
N PRO A 24 -5.92 -14.57 -5.78
CA PRO A 24 -5.58 -15.44 -6.91
C PRO A 24 -5.31 -16.86 -6.40
N GLY A 25 -5.87 -17.88 -7.05
CA GLY A 25 -5.69 -19.25 -6.55
C GLY A 25 -6.56 -20.30 -7.22
N TRP A 26 -6.37 -21.54 -6.78
CA TRP A 26 -7.18 -22.68 -7.17
C TRP A 26 -8.36 -22.85 -6.22
N TYR A 27 -9.55 -22.97 -6.79
CA TYR A 27 -10.79 -23.15 -6.07
C TYR A 27 -11.51 -24.39 -6.59
N MET A 28 -12.17 -25.12 -5.69
CA MET A 28 -13.08 -26.20 -6.06
C MET A 28 -14.49 -25.63 -6.23
N LEU A 29 -15.05 -25.78 -7.43
CA LEU A 29 -16.41 -25.39 -7.77
C LEU A 29 -17.33 -26.62 -7.66
N PHE A 30 -18.45 -26.43 -6.95
CA PHE A 30 -19.52 -27.41 -6.80
C PHE A 30 -20.83 -26.80 -7.29
N ALA A 31 -21.59 -27.56 -8.08
CA ALA A 31 -23.00 -27.27 -8.33
C ALA A 31 -23.84 -28.10 -7.34
N VAL A 32 -24.88 -27.51 -6.78
CA VAL A 32 -25.80 -28.18 -5.85
C VAL A 32 -27.19 -28.19 -6.47
N ASP A 33 -27.85 -29.35 -6.52
CA ASP A 33 -29.19 -29.48 -7.06
C ASP A 33 -30.29 -29.07 -6.04
N ALA A 34 -31.55 -29.09 -6.46
CA ALA A 34 -32.69 -28.73 -5.60
C ALA A 34 -32.88 -29.65 -4.38
N ASN A 35 -32.26 -30.83 -4.37
CA ASN A 35 -32.28 -31.77 -3.25
C ASN A 35 -31.07 -31.61 -2.32
N GLY A 36 -30.18 -30.65 -2.60
CA GLY A 36 -28.99 -30.38 -1.79
C GLY A 36 -27.80 -31.30 -2.09
N VAL A 37 -27.84 -32.10 -3.17
CA VAL A 37 -26.75 -33.01 -3.52
C VAL A 37 -25.67 -32.26 -4.33
N PRO A 38 -24.40 -32.22 -3.87
CA PRO A 38 -23.32 -31.55 -4.59
C PRO A 38 -22.74 -32.42 -5.71
N SER A 39 -22.29 -31.78 -6.79
CA SER A 39 -21.56 -32.43 -7.87
C SER A 39 -20.15 -32.89 -7.46
N VAL A 40 -19.47 -33.63 -8.34
CA VAL A 40 -18.00 -33.76 -8.24
C VAL A 40 -17.36 -32.39 -8.47
N ALA A 41 -16.33 -32.08 -7.68
CA ALA A 41 -15.62 -30.79 -7.75
C ALA A 41 -14.93 -30.60 -9.10
N LYS A 42 -15.04 -29.38 -9.65
CA LYS A 42 -14.17 -28.92 -10.75
C LYS A 42 -13.18 -27.90 -10.23
N TRP A 43 -11.91 -28.08 -10.56
CA TRP A 43 -10.86 -27.12 -10.24
C TRP A 43 -10.96 -25.91 -11.18
N VAL A 44 -11.09 -24.72 -10.60
CA VAL A 44 -11.08 -23.46 -11.33
C VAL A 44 -9.94 -22.60 -10.79
N ARG A 45 -9.15 -22.05 -11.70
CA ARG A 45 -8.07 -21.11 -11.37
C ARG A 45 -8.60 -19.69 -11.55
N LEU A 46 -8.72 -18.95 -10.46
CA LEU A 46 -9.01 -17.52 -10.51
C LEU A 46 -7.69 -16.79 -10.74
N GLN A 47 -7.61 -16.08 -11.87
CA GLN A 47 -6.50 -15.17 -12.12
C GLN A 47 -6.79 -13.87 -11.39
N GLY A 48 -5.81 -13.42 -10.60
CA GLY A 48 -5.85 -12.09 -10.02
C GLY A 48 -5.73 -11.00 -11.08
N PRO A 49 -5.95 -9.73 -10.71
CA PRO A 49 -5.53 -8.60 -11.54
C PRO A 49 -4.09 -8.79 -12.02
N GLN A 50 -3.79 -8.42 -13.27
CA GLN A 50 -2.49 -8.69 -13.90
C GLN A 50 -1.28 -8.07 -13.17
N ALA A 51 -1.53 -7.12 -12.26
CA ALA A 51 -0.54 -6.60 -11.32
C ALA A 51 -0.02 -7.66 -10.33
N LEU A 52 -0.79 -8.72 -10.04
CA LEU A 52 -0.42 -9.83 -9.15
C LEU A 52 0.17 -11.04 -9.90
N THR A 53 0.13 -11.05 -11.24
CA THR A 53 0.65 -12.16 -12.07
C THR A 53 2.09 -11.95 -12.52
N ALA A 54 2.77 -10.91 -12.04
CA ALA A 54 4.19 -10.68 -12.34
C ALA A 54 5.04 -11.81 -11.73
N THR A 55 5.41 -12.78 -12.56
CA THR A 55 6.33 -13.89 -12.23
C THR A 55 7.78 -13.45 -12.03
N ASP A 56 8.10 -12.19 -12.31
CA ASP A 56 9.43 -11.61 -12.10
C ASP A 56 9.67 -11.10 -10.66
N ALA A 57 8.66 -11.17 -9.79
CA ALA A 57 8.85 -10.87 -8.38
C ALA A 57 9.48 -12.08 -7.68
N SER A 58 10.80 -12.22 -7.77
CA SER A 58 11.54 -13.00 -6.78
C SER A 58 11.19 -12.46 -5.39
N ALA A 59 10.90 -13.35 -4.42
CA ALA A 59 10.78 -12.93 -3.03
C ALA A 59 12.04 -12.11 -2.68
N HIS A 60 11.86 -10.84 -2.35
CA HIS A 60 12.99 -9.96 -2.06
C HIS A 60 13.58 -10.39 -0.72
N VAL A 61 14.58 -11.27 -0.78
CA VAL A 61 15.33 -11.68 0.41
C VAL A 61 16.28 -10.55 0.72
N HIS A 62 15.93 -9.78 1.74
CA HIS A 62 16.83 -8.77 2.27
C HIS A 62 18.08 -9.45 2.87
N ASP A 63 19.24 -8.81 2.72
CA ASP A 63 20.53 -9.34 3.16
C ASP A 63 20.58 -9.74 4.65
N PHE A 64 19.70 -9.19 5.48
CA PHE A 64 19.57 -9.58 6.88
C PHE A 64 19.19 -11.06 7.08
N ALA A 65 18.59 -11.71 6.07
CA ALA A 65 18.12 -13.09 6.15
C ALA A 65 19.24 -14.13 5.94
N HIS A 66 20.42 -13.71 5.47
CA HIS A 66 21.53 -14.61 5.12
C HIS A 66 22.47 -14.97 6.29
N SER A 67 21.98 -14.85 7.53
CA SER A 67 22.75 -14.86 8.78
C SER A 67 23.44 -13.51 9.03
N PRO A 68 23.52 -13.06 10.30
CA PRO A 68 24.14 -11.79 10.62
C PRO A 68 25.65 -11.83 10.33
N GLU A 69 26.06 -11.15 9.26
CA GLU A 69 27.45 -10.88 8.93
C GLU A 69 27.89 -9.58 9.60
N GLY A 70 28.83 -9.64 10.56
CA GLY A 70 29.34 -8.46 11.25
C GLY A 70 29.86 -8.74 12.67
N ARG A 71 30.48 -7.73 13.29
CA ARG A 71 30.89 -7.84 14.71
C ARG A 71 29.65 -7.81 15.60
N VAL A 72 29.51 -8.82 16.45
CA VAL A 72 28.49 -8.81 17.50
C VAL A 72 28.82 -7.69 18.49
N ALA A 73 27.96 -6.67 18.55
CA ALA A 73 28.01 -5.67 19.60
C ALA A 73 27.26 -6.21 20.83
N GLY A 74 27.91 -6.13 22.00
CA GLY A 74 27.26 -6.48 23.27
C GLY A 74 26.09 -5.54 23.59
N PRO A 75 25.21 -5.94 24.54
CA PRO A 75 24.11 -5.08 24.96
C PRO A 75 24.62 -3.72 25.42
N GLY A 76 24.03 -2.66 24.87
CA GLY A 76 24.34 -1.29 25.27
C GLY A 76 24.04 -1.06 26.77
N LYS A 77 24.64 -0.02 27.35
CA LYS A 77 24.34 0.37 28.75
C LYS A 77 22.82 0.58 28.90
N LYS A 78 22.22 -0.08 29.89
CA LYS A 78 20.81 0.13 30.26
C LYS A 78 20.57 1.61 30.55
N ARG A 79 19.53 2.17 29.95
CA ARG A 79 19.07 3.54 30.21
C ARG A 79 17.61 3.51 30.59
N THR A 80 17.22 4.39 31.51
CA THR A 80 15.84 4.54 31.98
C THR A 80 14.97 5.30 30.97
N SER A 81 15.58 6.15 30.14
CA SER A 81 14.91 6.82 29.03
C SER A 81 15.88 7.11 27.89
N GLN A 82 15.33 7.22 26.68
CA GLN A 82 16.01 7.73 25.51
C GLN A 82 15.08 8.70 24.82
N LYS A 83 15.58 9.88 24.44
CA LYS A 83 14.78 10.85 23.70
C LYS A 83 14.60 10.32 22.28
N VAL A 84 13.43 9.76 22.04
CA VAL A 84 12.99 9.21 20.76
C VAL A 84 12.20 10.32 20.08
N SER A 85 12.63 10.77 18.89
CA SER A 85 11.81 11.67 18.09
C SER A 85 10.50 10.96 17.73
N PRO A 86 9.32 11.59 17.87
CA PRO A 86 8.06 10.99 17.44
C PRO A 86 8.00 10.69 15.94
N THR A 87 8.94 11.22 15.16
CA THR A 87 9.16 10.90 13.74
C THR A 87 10.06 9.69 13.45
N ILE A 88 10.39 8.87 14.46
CA ILE A 88 11.32 7.72 14.31
C ILE A 88 10.84 6.63 13.34
N SER A 89 9.57 6.64 12.90
CA SER A 89 9.16 5.80 11.76
C SER A 89 9.76 6.22 10.42
N GLY A 90 10.40 7.40 10.30
CA GLY A 90 10.76 7.98 9.00
C GLY A 90 9.56 8.44 8.17
N CYS A 91 8.34 8.24 8.69
CA CYS A 91 7.06 8.59 8.11
C CYS A 91 6.42 9.74 8.87
N ASP A 92 5.94 10.75 8.16
CA ASP A 92 5.10 11.81 8.65
C ASP A 92 3.64 11.36 8.50
N ARG A 93 2.89 11.44 9.61
CA ARG A 93 1.47 11.09 9.66
C ARG A 93 0.56 12.31 9.51
N HIS A 94 1.13 13.50 9.41
CA HIS A 94 0.37 14.74 9.19
C HIS A 94 -0.07 14.88 7.74
N CYS A 95 0.46 14.07 6.81
CA CYS A 95 0.08 14.13 5.40
C CYS A 95 -0.39 12.76 4.88
N GLY A 96 -1.60 12.71 4.30
CA GLY A 96 -2.16 11.53 3.64
C GLY A 96 -3.18 10.75 4.48
N SER A 97 -3.62 9.61 3.95
CA SER A 97 -4.49 8.66 4.67
C SER A 97 -3.65 7.73 5.57
N ILE A 98 -4.30 6.92 6.40
CA ILE A 98 -3.62 6.02 7.35
C ILE A 98 -2.62 5.05 6.69
N ASN A 99 -2.77 4.81 5.39
CA ASN A 99 -1.93 3.90 4.59
C ASN A 99 -0.80 4.61 3.84
N VAL A 100 -0.64 5.93 3.98
CA VAL A 100 0.37 6.72 3.26
C VAL A 100 1.47 7.16 4.23
N CYS A 101 2.71 6.77 3.95
CA CYS A 101 3.90 7.14 4.72
C CYS A 101 4.69 8.21 3.95
N VAL A 102 4.45 9.49 4.23
CA VAL A 102 5.24 10.57 3.63
C VAL A 102 6.59 10.66 4.32
N PRO A 103 7.74 10.72 3.62
CA PRO A 103 9.04 10.75 4.28
C PRO A 103 9.24 12.02 5.11
N THR A 104 9.69 11.87 6.36
CA THR A 104 10.12 13.02 7.19
C THR A 104 11.50 13.52 6.80
N GLY A 105 12.33 12.62 6.26
CA GLY A 105 13.62 12.93 5.63
C GLY A 105 13.54 12.68 4.13
N PHE A 106 13.56 13.76 3.34
CA PHE A 106 13.70 13.65 1.89
C PHE A 106 15.16 13.33 1.52
N PRO A 107 15.43 12.67 0.39
CA PRO A 107 16.79 12.46 -0.11
C PRO A 107 17.56 13.78 -0.19
N GLU A 108 18.89 13.75 0.04
CA GLU A 108 19.71 14.97 0.10
C GLU A 108 19.66 15.81 -1.18
N GLN A 109 19.34 15.18 -2.31
CA GLN A 109 19.16 15.82 -3.62
C GLN A 109 17.89 16.70 -3.68
N VAL A 110 16.93 16.49 -2.78
CA VAL A 110 15.69 17.26 -2.70
C VAL A 110 15.90 18.45 -1.76
N LYS A 111 15.83 19.66 -2.31
CA LYS A 111 15.95 20.87 -1.50
C LYS A 111 14.83 20.95 -0.46
N LYS A 112 15.11 21.62 0.66
CA LYS A 112 14.12 21.89 1.73
C LYS A 112 13.10 22.98 1.33
N SER A 113 12.57 22.91 0.11
CA SER A 113 11.54 23.81 -0.41
C SER A 113 10.24 23.02 -0.63
N THR A 114 9.09 23.69 -0.48
CA THR A 114 7.78 23.09 -0.76
C THR A 114 7.71 22.58 -2.20
N ALA A 115 8.20 23.38 -3.16
CA ALA A 115 8.15 23.04 -4.58
C ALA A 115 8.96 21.77 -4.92
N ASP A 116 10.19 21.66 -4.40
CA ASP A 116 11.05 20.51 -4.68
C ASP A 116 10.53 19.24 -4.00
N ARG A 117 10.05 19.35 -2.76
CA ARG A 117 9.41 18.24 -2.05
C ARG A 117 8.15 17.77 -2.75
N CYS A 118 7.28 18.68 -3.17
CA CYS A 118 6.06 18.35 -3.89
C CYS A 118 6.33 17.75 -5.27
N LYS A 119 7.35 18.25 -5.97
CA LYS A 119 7.81 17.65 -7.23
C LYS A 119 8.28 16.21 -7.00
N TRP A 120 9.07 15.98 -5.95
CA TRP A 120 9.54 14.63 -5.60
C TRP A 120 8.37 13.70 -5.24
N LEU A 121 7.42 14.15 -4.42
CA LEU A 121 6.23 13.36 -4.05
C LEU A 121 5.38 12.99 -5.28
N LYS A 122 5.25 13.92 -6.24
CA LYS A 122 4.52 13.66 -7.49
C LYS A 122 5.20 12.63 -8.37
N VAL A 123 6.53 12.66 -8.47
CA VAL A 123 7.32 11.69 -9.26
C VAL A 123 7.30 10.30 -8.62
N ASN A 124 7.10 10.22 -7.30
CA ASN A 124 7.03 8.96 -6.55
C ASN A 124 5.58 8.54 -6.24
N ASP A 125 4.59 9.08 -6.98
CA ASP A 125 3.18 8.65 -6.96
C ASP A 125 2.48 8.63 -5.58
N TYR A 126 2.84 9.57 -4.69
CA TYR A 126 2.19 9.72 -3.38
C TYR A 126 0.71 10.17 -3.46
N GLY A 127 0.24 10.58 -4.64
CA GLY A 127 -1.14 10.97 -4.89
C GLY A 127 -1.56 12.25 -4.15
N ARG A 128 -2.85 12.36 -3.84
CA ARG A 128 -3.41 13.49 -3.09
C ARG A 128 -3.21 13.27 -1.59
N LEU A 129 -2.51 14.21 -0.95
CA LEU A 129 -2.18 14.17 0.46
C LEU A 129 -3.01 15.20 1.23
N LYS A 130 -3.97 14.73 2.02
CA LYS A 130 -4.71 15.58 2.96
C LYS A 130 -3.84 15.87 4.18
N VAL A 131 -3.82 17.10 4.66
CA VAL A 131 -3.16 17.45 5.92
C VAL A 131 -4.08 17.10 7.09
N ASN A 132 -3.54 16.36 8.06
CA ASN A 132 -4.22 15.91 9.26
C ASN A 132 -3.83 16.83 10.42
N GLY A 133 -4.80 17.59 10.95
CA GLY A 133 -4.57 18.55 12.02
C GLY A 133 -4.21 19.95 11.52
N ARG A 134 -3.66 20.79 12.40
CA ARG A 134 -3.21 22.17 12.07
C ARG A 134 -1.71 22.27 11.82
N ASP A 135 -0.96 21.22 12.15
CA ASP A 135 0.48 21.20 12.07
C ASP A 135 0.92 20.65 10.71
N ASP A 136 1.71 21.43 9.96
CA ASP A 136 2.38 21.02 8.73
C ASP A 136 3.90 21.04 8.95
N PRO A 137 4.47 20.02 9.63
CA PRO A 137 5.88 19.98 9.96
C PRO A 137 6.78 19.87 8.72
N LEU A 138 6.23 19.44 7.57
CA LEU A 138 6.96 19.30 6.31
C LEU A 138 6.83 20.54 5.40
N GLY A 139 5.98 21.51 5.74
CA GLY A 139 5.75 22.71 4.95
C GLY A 139 5.21 22.41 3.55
N LEU A 140 4.40 21.34 3.40
CA LEU A 140 3.83 20.92 2.12
C LEU A 140 2.52 21.65 1.78
N ASP A 141 1.79 22.15 2.77
CA ASP A 141 0.58 22.96 2.61
C ASP A 141 0.91 24.43 2.86
N ARG A 142 1.60 25.04 1.89
CA ARG A 142 1.96 26.47 1.98
C ARG A 142 0.74 27.39 1.93
N ALA A 143 -0.36 26.92 1.36
CA ALA A 143 -1.60 27.67 1.16
C ALA A 143 -2.51 27.65 2.41
N GLY A 144 -2.34 26.65 3.28
CA GLY A 144 -3.20 26.42 4.44
C GLY A 144 -4.59 25.93 4.05
N ASP A 145 -4.75 25.29 2.90
CA ASP A 145 -6.03 24.79 2.39
C ASP A 145 -6.35 23.35 2.85
N GLY A 146 -5.47 22.77 3.68
CA GLY A 146 -5.58 21.40 4.18
C GLY A 146 -5.13 20.35 3.16
N MET A 147 -4.51 20.76 2.06
CA MET A 147 -3.98 19.87 1.02
C MET A 147 -2.49 20.10 0.81
N ALA A 148 -1.69 19.09 1.15
CA ALA A 148 -0.28 19.11 0.85
C ALA A 148 -0.08 19.11 -0.68
N CYS A 149 0.82 19.98 -1.14
CA CYS A 149 1.11 20.18 -2.55
C CYS A 149 -0.10 20.68 -3.37
N GLY A 150 -1.06 21.34 -2.70
CA GLY A 150 -2.19 22.01 -3.33
C GLY A 150 -1.75 23.13 -4.28
N THR A 151 -2.62 23.46 -5.22
CA THR A 151 -2.40 24.52 -6.23
C THR A 151 -2.29 25.93 -5.63
N GLY A 152 -2.61 26.12 -4.35
CA GLY A 152 -2.63 27.41 -3.66
C GLY A 152 -1.26 28.08 -3.44
N GLY A 153 -0.16 27.50 -3.94
CA GLY A 153 1.19 28.05 -3.80
C GLY A 153 1.94 28.36 -5.10
N THR A 154 1.32 28.23 -6.28
CA THR A 154 2.00 28.57 -7.55
C THR A 154 1.93 30.07 -7.84
N ARG A 155 2.65 30.90 -7.06
CA ARG A 155 3.16 32.15 -7.62
C ARG A 155 4.51 31.86 -8.25
N THR A 156 4.49 31.74 -9.56
CA THR A 156 5.64 31.91 -10.45
C THR A 156 6.41 33.14 -10.01
N GLY A 157 7.67 32.94 -9.62
CA GLY A 157 8.69 33.98 -9.46
C GLY A 157 9.88 33.56 -10.29
#